data_AF-A0A671W7M4-F1
#
_entry.id   AF-A0A671W7M4-F1
#
_cell.length_a   1.000
_cell.length_b   1.000
_cell.length_c   1.000
_cell.angle_alpha   90.00
_cell.angle_beta   90.00
_cell.angle_gamma   90.00
#
_symmetry.space_group_name_H-M   'P 1'
#
loop_
_entity.id
_entity.type
_entity.pdbx_description
1 polymer ?
#
loop_
_entity_poly.entity_id
_entity_poly.type
_entity_poly.pdbx_seq_one_letter_code
_entity_poly.pdbx_strand_id
1 'polypeptide(L)'
;MENRKRPLEADSCPDFIFKTPEKRVSEVQLQDSDYMRWGVDKTCQYLRRENLGEWEETFRAQKMTGIGLRYLNDAELEKIGIECLGDRLRILHSLRKLWQIQADPHKVFNDPIHGHLELHPLLIKIIDTPQFQRLRNLKQLGGTYYVFPGASHNRFEHCIGVGHLAGRLVQALNDKQPELLISRRDILCVQIAGLCHDLGHGPFSHMFDGLFIPKARPGLNWKHEMASLAMFDYLVNDNDLKPVMEQHGLVLPEDLDFIKEQIAGPLDTNATEDQKQTGSSSWPYKGRPKDKSFLYEIVANKRNGIDVDKWDYFARDCYHLGIQNNFDYRRFLKFARVCEVDGQKHICTRDKEVGNLYDMFHTRNCLHKRAYQHKVGSIIETMITEAFLKADKHIKIEGSGGKMFTLSTAIDDMVAYTKLTDQVFEQILNSSSPELAEARHILRNIICRRLYKCLGQTQADKPMTVTQENLRAWERELAECSFHNVSLQPEDFVTNVIYMDYGMKEENPINNMRFYCKDDPNKAIQIRKNQVSKLLPEQFAEQLIRVYCKKTDQRSLEAAKKHFVKWCMDKNFSKPQDGDIIAPELTPLKKSWSNNNDGEDGGEGSSGEVKYSALNGQKKAKKLDF
;
A
#
# COMPACT_ATOMS: atom_id res chain seq x y z
N MET A 1 -21.02 -62.70 25.83
CA MET A 1 -20.58 -62.24 24.49
C MET A 1 -19.23 -61.54 24.67
N GLU A 2 -18.28 -61.92 23.83
CA GLU A 2 -16.85 -62.00 24.14
C GLU A 2 -16.12 -60.66 24.31
N ASN A 3 -15.22 -60.66 25.30
CA ASN A 3 -14.06 -59.79 25.42
C ASN A 3 -13.24 -59.73 24.13
N ARG A 4 -12.62 -58.58 23.85
CA ARG A 4 -11.14 -58.46 23.82
C ARG A 4 -10.67 -57.03 23.48
N LYS A 5 -9.90 -56.49 24.43
CA LYS A 5 -8.86 -55.47 24.23
C LYS A 5 -8.00 -55.82 23.00
N ARG A 6 -7.55 -54.80 22.27
CA ARG A 6 -6.38 -54.86 21.37
C ARG A 6 -5.47 -53.65 21.63
N PRO A 7 -4.15 -53.80 21.39
CA PRO A 7 -3.11 -53.33 22.30
C PRO A 7 -2.50 -51.99 21.91
N LEU A 8 -1.83 -51.34 22.88
CA LEU A 8 -0.78 -50.35 22.64
C LEU A 8 0.49 -51.10 22.25
N GLU A 9 0.80 -51.13 20.96
CA GLU A 9 2.14 -51.46 20.47
C GLU A 9 2.91 -50.15 20.30
N ALA A 10 4.02 -50.03 21.02
CA ALA A 10 5.09 -49.11 20.71
C ALA A 10 5.91 -49.77 19.61
N ASP A 11 5.93 -49.17 18.41
CA ASP A 11 6.94 -49.51 17.42
C ASP A 11 7.37 -48.27 16.63
N SER A 12 8.67 -48.26 16.38
CA SER A 12 9.52 -47.21 15.85
C SER A 12 9.07 -46.63 14.51
N CYS A 13 9.29 -45.33 14.35
CA CYS A 13 9.17 -44.53 13.13
C CYS A 13 9.95 -45.15 11.94
N PRO A 14 9.34 -45.19 10.74
CA PRO A 14 10.08 -44.83 9.53
C PRO A 14 9.26 -43.87 8.63
N ASP A 15 9.89 -42.74 8.30
CA ASP A 15 9.66 -41.84 7.16
C ASP A 15 8.28 -41.90 6.45
N PHE A 16 7.34 -41.06 6.91
CA PHE A 16 6.14 -40.75 6.14
C PHE A 16 6.44 -39.78 5.00
N ILE A 17 6.80 -40.32 3.84
CA ILE A 17 6.73 -39.61 2.56
C ILE A 17 5.25 -39.56 2.15
N PHE A 18 4.58 -38.44 2.39
CA PHE A 18 3.28 -38.15 1.79
C PHE A 18 3.47 -37.98 0.27
N LYS A 19 3.05 -38.96 -0.53
CA LYS A 19 2.91 -38.82 -1.99
C LYS A 19 1.49 -38.36 -2.33
N THR A 20 1.39 -37.18 -2.93
CA THR A 20 0.18 -36.65 -3.57
C THR A 20 -0.29 -37.59 -4.67
N PRO A 21 -1.61 -37.82 -4.89
CA PRO A 21 -2.09 -38.67 -5.97
C PRO A 21 -1.68 -38.08 -7.32
N GLU A 22 -0.99 -38.87 -8.14
CA GLU A 22 -0.65 -38.49 -9.51
C GLU A 22 -1.95 -38.37 -10.35
N LYS A 23 -2.17 -37.17 -10.89
CA LYS A 23 -3.24 -36.89 -11.83
C LYS A 23 -2.97 -37.73 -13.08
N ARG A 24 -3.92 -38.57 -13.52
CA ARG A 24 -3.83 -39.26 -14.82
C ARG A 24 -3.64 -38.21 -15.93
N VAL A 25 -2.42 -38.09 -16.43
CA VAL A 25 -2.11 -37.38 -17.66
C VAL A 25 -2.39 -38.36 -18.79
N SER A 26 -3.38 -38.05 -19.63
CA SER A 26 -3.51 -38.70 -20.92
C SER A 26 -2.21 -38.48 -21.71
N GLU A 27 -1.54 -39.55 -22.13
CA GLU A 27 -0.37 -39.48 -23.00
C GLU A 27 -0.75 -38.75 -24.30
N VAL A 28 -0.41 -37.47 -24.36
CA VAL A 28 -0.33 -36.69 -25.59
C VAL A 28 1.15 -36.57 -25.89
N GLN A 29 1.56 -36.99 -27.09
CA GLN A 29 2.95 -36.96 -27.57
C GLN A 29 3.59 -35.59 -27.30
N LEU A 30 4.67 -35.59 -26.51
CA LEU A 30 5.55 -34.44 -26.31
C LEU A 30 6.09 -33.95 -27.65
N GLN A 31 5.63 -32.79 -28.12
CA GLN A 31 6.29 -32.05 -29.20
C GLN A 31 7.35 -31.10 -28.62
N ASP A 32 8.53 -31.13 -29.24
CA ASP A 32 9.77 -30.40 -28.93
C ASP A 32 9.60 -29.08 -28.16
N SER A 33 9.92 -29.10 -26.87
CA SER A 33 9.90 -27.93 -25.97
C SER A 33 11.08 -26.96 -26.18
N ASP A 34 11.94 -27.18 -27.19
CA ASP A 34 13.21 -26.46 -27.38
C ASP A 34 13.25 -25.55 -28.63
N TYR A 35 12.08 -25.09 -29.09
CA TYR A 35 12.00 -24.26 -30.29
C TYR A 35 12.72 -22.91 -30.15
N MET A 36 12.90 -22.41 -28.93
CA MET A 36 13.63 -21.18 -28.64
C MET A 36 15.12 -21.27 -29.00
N ARG A 37 15.69 -22.48 -29.12
CA ARG A 37 17.08 -22.69 -29.55
C ARG A 37 17.22 -22.94 -31.05
N TRP A 38 16.12 -22.86 -31.81
CA TRP A 38 16.17 -23.12 -33.24
C TRP A 38 16.87 -21.99 -33.99
N GLY A 39 17.97 -22.35 -34.66
CA GLY A 39 18.50 -21.56 -35.77
C GLY A 39 17.59 -21.64 -37.00
N VAL A 40 17.92 -20.87 -38.03
CA VAL A 40 17.11 -20.72 -39.26
C VAL A 40 16.76 -22.06 -39.90
N ASP A 41 17.69 -23.02 -39.93
CA ASP A 41 17.44 -24.33 -40.55
C ASP A 41 16.40 -25.17 -39.79
N LYS A 42 16.40 -25.14 -38.45
CA LYS A 42 15.39 -25.83 -37.64
C LYS A 42 14.01 -25.17 -37.76
N THR A 43 13.96 -23.84 -37.83
CA THR A 43 12.73 -23.09 -38.14
C THR A 43 12.14 -23.52 -39.48
N CYS A 44 12.97 -23.61 -40.53
CA CYS A 44 12.58 -24.05 -41.85
C CYS A 44 12.09 -25.51 -41.86
N GLN A 45 12.76 -26.39 -41.10
CA GLN A 45 12.34 -27.78 -40.94
C GLN A 45 10.97 -27.91 -40.27
N TYR A 46 10.67 -27.05 -39.29
CA TYR A 46 9.35 -26.99 -38.67
C TYR A 46 8.25 -26.56 -39.65
N LEU A 47 8.49 -25.52 -40.46
CA LEU A 47 7.52 -25.08 -41.48
C LEU A 47 7.18 -26.21 -42.46
N ARG A 48 8.19 -27.00 -42.90
CA ARG A 48 7.96 -28.18 -43.73
C ARG A 48 7.09 -29.23 -43.04
N ARG A 49 7.32 -29.50 -41.75
CA ARG A 49 6.56 -30.49 -40.96
C ARG A 49 5.08 -30.12 -40.84
N GLU A 50 4.78 -28.83 -40.78
CA GLU A 50 3.42 -28.32 -40.59
C GLU A 50 2.69 -27.99 -41.91
N ASN A 51 3.20 -28.48 -43.04
CA ASN A 51 2.67 -28.20 -44.39
C ASN A 51 2.67 -26.70 -44.74
N LEU A 52 3.70 -25.97 -44.31
CA LEU A 52 3.97 -24.56 -44.60
C LEU A 52 5.30 -24.37 -45.35
N GLY A 53 5.81 -25.42 -46.01
CA GLY A 53 7.11 -25.43 -46.68
C GLY A 53 7.24 -24.42 -47.83
N GLU A 54 6.12 -23.97 -48.39
CA GLU A 54 6.07 -22.92 -49.42
C GLU A 54 6.63 -21.57 -48.95
N TRP A 55 6.65 -21.33 -47.62
CA TRP A 55 7.18 -20.11 -47.01
C TRP A 55 8.63 -20.24 -46.50
N GLU A 56 9.30 -21.37 -46.77
CA GLU A 56 10.66 -21.65 -46.30
C GLU A 56 11.67 -20.61 -46.77
N GLU A 57 11.67 -20.29 -48.07
CA GLU A 57 12.62 -19.32 -48.65
C GLU A 57 12.40 -17.92 -48.07
N THR A 58 11.15 -17.53 -47.83
CA THR A 58 10.80 -16.26 -47.19
C THR A 58 11.35 -16.17 -45.77
N PHE A 59 11.14 -17.20 -44.95
CA PHE A 59 11.65 -17.24 -43.57
C PHE A 59 13.18 -17.36 -43.53
N ARG A 60 13.79 -18.06 -44.48
CA ARG A 60 15.24 -18.19 -44.63
C ARG A 60 15.89 -16.88 -45.05
N ALA A 61 15.30 -16.15 -46.00
CA ALA A 61 15.78 -14.85 -46.46
C ALA A 61 15.76 -13.81 -45.33
N GLN A 62 14.73 -13.86 -44.48
CA GLN A 62 14.61 -13.01 -43.29
C GLN A 62 15.44 -13.50 -42.08
N LYS A 63 16.23 -14.58 -42.24
CA LYS A 63 17.02 -15.21 -41.18
C LYS A 63 16.19 -15.53 -39.93
N MET A 64 14.96 -16.01 -40.13
CA MET A 64 14.00 -16.21 -39.05
C MET A 64 14.41 -17.39 -38.14
N THR A 65 14.71 -17.08 -36.88
CA THR A 65 15.03 -18.09 -35.84
C THR A 65 13.78 -18.47 -35.05
N GLY A 66 13.86 -19.51 -34.23
CA GLY A 66 12.75 -19.90 -33.35
C GLY A 66 12.35 -18.82 -32.34
N ILE A 67 13.29 -17.95 -31.95
CA ILE A 67 13.00 -16.72 -31.18
C ILE A 67 12.22 -15.73 -32.04
N GLY A 68 12.66 -15.52 -33.29
CA GLY A 68 12.00 -14.62 -34.25
C GLY A 68 10.55 -15.01 -34.54
N LEU A 69 10.26 -16.33 -34.58
CA LEU A 69 8.90 -16.82 -34.77
C LEU A 69 7.91 -16.20 -33.80
N ARG A 70 8.28 -16.03 -32.52
CA ARG A 70 7.37 -15.58 -31.44
C ARG A 70 6.79 -14.18 -31.65
N TYR A 71 7.52 -13.33 -32.35
CA TYR A 71 7.13 -11.94 -32.54
C TYR A 71 6.15 -11.77 -33.71
N LEU A 72 6.10 -12.75 -34.61
CA LEU A 72 5.26 -12.75 -35.80
C LEU A 72 3.79 -12.52 -35.47
N ASN A 73 3.30 -11.37 -35.92
CA ASN A 73 1.89 -11.03 -35.98
C ASN A 73 1.44 -10.86 -37.44
N ASP A 74 0.15 -10.64 -37.64
CA ASP A 74 -0.45 -10.53 -38.97
C ASP A 74 0.24 -9.45 -39.84
N ALA A 75 0.52 -8.28 -39.26
CA ALA A 75 1.17 -7.17 -39.96
C ALA A 75 2.65 -7.45 -40.30
N GLU A 76 3.33 -8.24 -39.46
CA GLU A 76 4.72 -8.65 -39.73
C GLU A 76 4.81 -9.72 -40.81
N LEU A 77 3.89 -10.67 -40.82
CA LEU A 77 3.78 -11.68 -41.88
C LEU A 77 3.48 -11.01 -43.23
N GLU A 78 2.63 -9.99 -43.24
CA GLU A 78 2.37 -9.17 -44.43
C GLU A 78 3.64 -8.43 -44.90
N LYS A 79 4.39 -7.82 -43.98
CA LYS A 79 5.65 -7.11 -44.30
C LYS A 79 6.76 -7.98 -44.86
N ILE A 80 6.82 -9.27 -44.48
CA ILE A 80 7.82 -10.20 -45.01
C ILE A 80 7.39 -10.85 -46.34
N GLY A 81 6.27 -10.40 -46.94
CA GLY A 81 5.84 -10.82 -48.27
C GLY A 81 4.75 -11.89 -48.30
N ILE A 82 4.03 -12.12 -47.19
CA ILE A 82 2.92 -13.08 -47.13
C ILE A 82 1.59 -12.32 -47.21
N GLU A 83 1.20 -11.99 -48.44
CA GLU A 83 0.08 -11.08 -48.74
C GLU A 83 -1.30 -11.72 -48.56
N CYS A 84 -1.41 -13.05 -48.66
CA CYS A 84 -2.67 -13.77 -48.50
C CYS A 84 -3.04 -13.93 -47.01
N LEU A 85 -4.16 -13.35 -46.59
CA LEU A 85 -4.68 -13.47 -45.21
C LEU A 85 -4.87 -14.93 -44.79
N GLY A 86 -5.32 -15.80 -45.70
CA GLY A 86 -5.51 -17.22 -45.41
C GLY A 86 -4.22 -17.92 -45.00
N ASP A 87 -3.11 -17.60 -45.67
CA ASP A 87 -1.81 -18.20 -45.36
C ASP A 87 -1.19 -17.60 -44.11
N ARG A 88 -1.35 -16.27 -43.89
CA ARG A 88 -0.99 -15.65 -42.61
C ARG A 88 -1.71 -16.30 -41.44
N LEU A 89 -3.01 -16.57 -41.56
CA LEU A 89 -3.79 -17.26 -40.54
C LEU A 89 -3.34 -18.71 -40.34
N ARG A 90 -3.00 -19.44 -41.41
CA ARG A 90 -2.45 -20.81 -41.33
C ARG A 90 -1.10 -20.84 -40.60
N ILE A 91 -0.21 -19.90 -40.91
CA ILE A 91 1.08 -19.74 -40.25
C ILE A 91 0.86 -19.38 -38.78
N LEU A 92 0.06 -18.36 -38.47
CA LEU A 92 -0.23 -17.98 -37.08
C LEU A 92 -0.89 -19.13 -36.31
N HIS A 93 -1.75 -19.92 -36.94
CA HIS A 93 -2.37 -21.09 -36.32
C HIS A 93 -1.34 -22.19 -36.04
N SER A 94 -0.44 -22.48 -36.97
CA SER A 94 0.66 -23.42 -36.78
C SER A 94 1.61 -22.94 -35.69
N LEU A 95 2.03 -21.67 -35.73
CA LEU A 95 2.86 -21.06 -34.69
C LEU A 95 2.18 -21.11 -33.33
N ARG A 96 0.86 -20.90 -33.24
CA ARG A 96 0.11 -21.12 -31.99
C ARG A 96 0.14 -22.57 -31.50
N LYS A 97 0.25 -23.57 -32.39
CA LYS A 97 0.48 -24.98 -32.02
C LYS A 97 1.90 -25.20 -31.53
N LEU A 98 2.90 -24.63 -32.18
CA LEU A 98 4.30 -24.70 -31.74
C LEU A 98 4.54 -23.99 -30.40
N TRP A 99 3.89 -22.85 -30.22
CA TRP A 99 3.89 -22.10 -28.97
C TRP A 99 3.01 -22.75 -27.90
N GLN A 100 2.47 -23.96 -28.13
CA GLN A 100 2.06 -24.83 -27.03
C GLN A 100 3.29 -25.33 -26.25
N ILE A 101 4.11 -24.39 -25.74
CA ILE A 101 4.37 -24.37 -24.30
C ILE A 101 3.00 -24.63 -23.69
N GLN A 102 2.80 -25.71 -22.91
CA GLN A 102 1.55 -25.93 -22.18
C GLN A 102 1.05 -24.56 -21.72
N ALA A 103 0.00 -24.04 -22.35
CA ALA A 103 -0.51 -22.73 -22.01
C ALA A 103 -1.10 -22.98 -20.64
N ASP A 104 -0.29 -22.81 -19.59
CA ASP A 104 -0.74 -22.96 -18.23
C ASP A 104 -1.98 -22.08 -18.16
N PRO A 105 -3.16 -22.65 -17.90
CA PRO A 105 -4.39 -21.89 -17.99
C PRO A 105 -4.28 -20.73 -17.01
N HIS A 106 -4.86 -19.59 -17.38
CA HIS A 106 -5.01 -18.49 -16.43
C HIS A 106 -5.69 -19.05 -15.18
N LYS A 107 -5.16 -18.70 -14.02
CA LYS A 107 -5.73 -19.13 -12.75
C LYS A 107 -6.75 -18.08 -12.33
N VAL A 108 -7.93 -18.56 -11.96
CA VAL A 108 -9.01 -17.71 -11.47
C VAL A 108 -8.97 -17.68 -9.95
N PHE A 109 -8.88 -16.49 -9.37
CA PHE A 109 -9.11 -16.24 -7.95
C PHE A 109 -10.52 -15.69 -7.76
N ASN A 110 -11.17 -16.05 -6.65
CA ASN A 110 -12.40 -15.41 -6.23
C ASN A 110 -12.07 -14.45 -5.08
N ASP A 111 -12.12 -13.15 -5.36
CA ASP A 111 -11.86 -12.08 -4.40
C ASP A 111 -13.19 -11.38 -4.03
N PRO A 112 -13.49 -11.15 -2.75
CA PRO A 112 -14.77 -10.57 -2.33
C PRO A 112 -14.96 -9.10 -2.77
N ILE A 113 -13.90 -8.38 -3.11
CA ILE A 113 -13.93 -6.98 -3.54
C ILE A 113 -14.08 -6.88 -5.06
N HIS A 114 -13.36 -7.74 -5.79
CA HIS A 114 -13.23 -7.65 -7.24
C HIS A 114 -13.97 -8.75 -8.02
N GLY A 115 -14.48 -9.78 -7.34
CA GLY A 115 -15.09 -10.94 -7.96
C GLY A 115 -14.05 -11.91 -8.53
N HIS A 116 -14.31 -12.44 -9.72
CA HIS A 116 -13.39 -13.36 -10.38
C HIS A 116 -12.21 -12.61 -11.03
N LEU A 117 -11.00 -12.92 -10.57
CA LEU A 117 -9.74 -12.36 -11.05
C LEU A 117 -9.01 -13.40 -11.89
N GLU A 118 -8.75 -13.11 -13.16
CA GLU A 118 -7.90 -13.93 -14.01
C GLU A 118 -6.46 -13.45 -13.91
N LEU A 119 -5.54 -14.35 -13.55
CA LEU A 119 -4.12 -14.06 -13.43
C LEU A 119 -3.30 -14.91 -14.41
N HIS A 120 -2.37 -14.23 -15.07
CA HIS A 120 -1.43 -14.83 -16.01
C HIS A 120 -0.48 -15.82 -15.30
N PRO A 121 -0.06 -16.93 -15.94
CA PRO A 121 0.78 -17.96 -15.30
C PRO A 121 2.06 -17.45 -14.66
N LEU A 122 2.73 -16.47 -15.28
CA LEU A 122 3.91 -15.83 -14.68
C LEU A 122 3.61 -15.19 -13.33
N LEU A 123 2.45 -14.54 -13.18
CA LEU A 123 2.02 -13.96 -11.90
C LEU A 123 1.80 -15.06 -10.87
N ILE A 124 1.26 -16.22 -11.29
CA ILE A 124 1.08 -17.37 -10.40
C ILE A 124 2.42 -17.93 -9.94
N LYS A 125 3.42 -18.03 -10.82
CA LYS A 125 4.78 -18.46 -10.44
C LYS A 125 5.41 -17.52 -9.41
N ILE A 126 5.14 -16.22 -9.47
CA ILE A 126 5.58 -15.25 -8.45
C ILE A 126 4.77 -15.42 -7.14
N ILE A 127 3.46 -15.57 -7.25
CA ILE A 127 2.56 -15.75 -6.09
C ILE A 127 2.91 -17.01 -5.31
N ASP A 128 3.16 -18.12 -5.99
CA ASP A 128 3.40 -19.43 -5.38
C ASP A 128 4.88 -19.60 -4.93
N THR A 129 5.46 -18.53 -4.35
CA THR A 129 6.81 -18.51 -3.75
C THR A 129 6.74 -18.25 -2.23
N PRO A 130 7.71 -18.71 -1.42
CA PRO A 130 7.75 -18.40 0.01
C PRO A 130 7.71 -16.90 0.32
N GLN A 131 8.44 -16.12 -0.47
CA GLN A 131 8.59 -14.67 -0.33
C GLN A 131 7.24 -13.94 -0.48
N PHE A 132 6.39 -14.38 -1.42
CA PHE A 132 5.05 -13.83 -1.61
C PHE A 132 4.02 -14.43 -0.64
N GLN A 133 4.03 -15.76 -0.43
CA GLN A 133 3.09 -16.46 0.46
C GLN A 133 3.21 -15.98 1.91
N ARG A 134 4.39 -15.49 2.32
CA ARG A 134 4.62 -14.79 3.59
C ARG A 134 3.56 -13.75 3.90
N LEU A 135 3.10 -12.99 2.89
CA LEU A 135 2.14 -11.90 3.05
C LEU A 135 0.79 -12.34 3.61
N ARG A 136 0.47 -13.66 3.60
CA ARG A 136 -0.72 -14.21 4.25
C ARG A 136 -0.71 -14.05 5.77
N ASN A 137 0.47 -13.86 6.33
CA ASN A 137 0.70 -13.78 7.77
C ASN A 137 1.06 -12.36 8.22
N LEU A 138 0.65 -11.34 7.45
CA LEU A 138 0.87 -9.93 7.76
C LEU A 138 -0.45 -9.17 7.64
N LYS A 139 -1.04 -8.81 8.79
CA LYS A 139 -2.30 -8.06 8.83
C LYS A 139 -2.15 -6.72 8.11
N GLN A 140 -3.08 -6.41 7.20
CA GLN A 140 -3.10 -5.16 6.43
C GLN A 140 -3.07 -3.95 7.36
N LEU A 141 -3.96 -3.97 8.37
CA LEU A 141 -4.18 -2.87 9.31
C LEU A 141 -3.54 -3.11 10.68
N GLY A 142 -2.57 -4.02 10.78
CA GLY A 142 -1.78 -4.24 12.00
C GLY A 142 -2.62 -4.38 13.27
N GLY A 143 -2.38 -3.49 14.24
CA GLY A 143 -3.06 -3.52 15.54
C GLY A 143 -4.55 -3.16 15.48
N THR A 144 -5.02 -2.59 14.37
CA THR A 144 -6.43 -2.23 14.15
C THR A 144 -7.34 -3.44 14.22
N TYR A 145 -6.85 -4.65 13.90
CA TYR A 145 -7.61 -5.90 14.04
C TYR A 145 -8.13 -6.13 15.48
N TYR A 146 -7.39 -5.67 16.49
CA TYR A 146 -7.80 -5.76 17.90
C TYR A 146 -8.87 -4.71 18.30
N VAL A 147 -9.29 -3.86 17.37
CA VAL A 147 -10.37 -2.87 17.54
C VAL A 147 -11.53 -3.19 16.60
N PHE A 148 -11.23 -3.49 15.35
CA PHE A 148 -12.17 -3.84 14.30
C PHE A 148 -12.01 -5.33 13.98
N PRO A 149 -12.84 -6.22 14.56
CA PRO A 149 -12.68 -7.66 14.39
C PRO A 149 -12.85 -8.12 12.93
N GLY A 150 -13.54 -7.33 12.09
CA GLY A 150 -13.66 -7.59 10.66
C GLY A 150 -12.36 -7.35 9.87
N ALA A 151 -11.44 -6.51 10.37
CA ALA A 151 -10.15 -6.18 9.76
C ALA A 151 -9.12 -7.32 9.91
N SER A 152 -9.52 -8.52 9.51
CA SER A 152 -8.76 -9.77 9.60
C SER A 152 -7.89 -10.05 8.37
N HIS A 153 -8.05 -9.24 7.32
CA HIS A 153 -7.36 -9.36 6.05
C HIS A 153 -5.87 -9.04 6.16
N ASN A 154 -5.11 -9.60 5.22
CA ASN A 154 -3.67 -9.56 5.16
C ASN A 154 -3.20 -8.91 3.86
N ARG A 155 -1.90 -8.56 3.80
CA ARG A 155 -1.26 -7.95 2.62
C ARG A 155 -1.38 -8.82 1.37
N PHE A 156 -1.50 -10.15 1.52
CA PHE A 156 -1.56 -11.09 0.39
C PHE A 156 -2.71 -10.81 -0.59
N GLU A 157 -3.95 -10.77 -0.10
CA GLU A 157 -5.12 -10.53 -0.94
C GLU A 157 -5.16 -9.09 -1.49
N HIS A 158 -4.61 -8.13 -0.73
CA HIS A 158 -4.41 -6.76 -1.19
C HIS A 158 -3.45 -6.71 -2.39
N CYS A 159 -2.26 -7.32 -2.30
CA CYS A 159 -1.30 -7.37 -3.40
C CYS A 159 -1.89 -8.01 -4.68
N ILE A 160 -2.69 -9.07 -4.53
CA ILE A 160 -3.39 -9.68 -5.67
C ILE A 160 -4.38 -8.69 -6.29
N GLY A 161 -5.15 -7.98 -5.47
CA GLY A 161 -6.08 -6.95 -5.93
C GLY A 161 -5.38 -5.78 -6.64
N VAL A 162 -4.26 -5.30 -6.10
CA VAL A 162 -3.45 -4.25 -6.74
C VAL A 162 -2.87 -4.72 -8.07
N GLY A 163 -2.30 -5.93 -8.15
CA GLY A 163 -1.84 -6.52 -9.40
C GLY A 163 -2.96 -6.65 -10.44
N HIS A 164 -4.17 -7.01 -10.01
CA HIS A 164 -5.35 -7.04 -10.88
C HIS A 164 -5.74 -5.64 -11.38
N LEU A 165 -5.89 -4.66 -10.49
CA LEU A 165 -6.28 -3.30 -10.84
C LEU A 165 -5.24 -2.60 -11.73
N ALA A 166 -3.95 -2.84 -11.47
CA ALA A 166 -2.85 -2.38 -12.33
C ALA A 166 -3.05 -2.87 -13.77
N GLY A 167 -3.31 -4.18 -13.93
CA GLY A 167 -3.63 -4.81 -15.22
C GLY A 167 -4.89 -4.22 -15.88
N ARG A 168 -5.95 -3.99 -15.10
CA ARG A 168 -7.20 -3.39 -15.58
C ARG A 168 -7.00 -1.97 -16.09
N LEU A 169 -6.21 -1.15 -15.39
CA LEU A 169 -5.96 0.24 -15.80
C LEU A 169 -5.12 0.28 -17.07
N VAL A 170 -3.99 -0.42 -17.11
CA VAL A 170 -3.10 -0.42 -18.29
C VAL A 170 -3.81 -0.99 -19.53
N GLN A 171 -4.63 -2.05 -19.38
CA GLN A 171 -5.43 -2.58 -20.48
C GLN A 171 -6.49 -1.57 -20.94
N ALA A 172 -7.19 -0.91 -20.01
CA ALA A 172 -8.19 0.09 -20.35
C ALA A 172 -7.61 1.32 -21.04
N LEU A 173 -6.34 1.67 -20.80
CA LEU A 173 -5.62 2.69 -21.54
C LEU A 173 -5.26 2.19 -22.95
N ASN A 174 -4.73 0.97 -23.05
CA ASN A 174 -4.36 0.35 -24.32
C ASN A 174 -5.55 0.21 -25.29
N ASP A 175 -6.69 -0.27 -24.79
CA ASP A 175 -7.90 -0.47 -25.59
C ASP A 175 -8.46 0.84 -26.15
N LYS A 176 -8.33 1.94 -25.38
CA LYS A 176 -8.85 3.25 -25.77
C LYS A 176 -7.87 4.06 -26.62
N GLN A 177 -6.59 3.75 -26.52
CA GLN A 177 -5.50 4.49 -27.16
C GLN A 177 -4.40 3.54 -27.65
N PRO A 178 -4.66 2.74 -28.71
CA PRO A 178 -3.67 1.83 -29.28
C PRO A 178 -2.40 2.54 -29.76
N GLU A 179 -2.47 3.85 -30.07
CA GLU A 179 -1.34 4.70 -30.44
C GLU A 179 -0.30 4.87 -29.32
N LEU A 180 -0.63 4.51 -28.07
CA LEU A 180 0.33 4.44 -26.97
C LEU A 180 1.27 3.23 -27.06
N LEU A 181 1.01 2.30 -27.99
CA LEU A 181 1.83 1.11 -28.27
C LEU A 181 2.11 0.27 -27.03
N ILE A 182 1.15 0.15 -26.11
CA ILE A 182 1.32 -0.60 -24.86
C ILE A 182 1.40 -2.09 -25.20
N SER A 183 2.55 -2.69 -24.94
CA SER A 183 2.80 -4.09 -25.25
C SER A 183 2.27 -5.02 -24.16
N ARG A 184 2.10 -6.32 -24.47
CA ARG A 184 1.81 -7.35 -23.46
C ARG A 184 2.91 -7.42 -22.39
N ARG A 185 4.16 -7.16 -22.79
CA ARG A 185 5.32 -7.05 -21.90
C ARG A 185 5.12 -5.92 -20.88
N ASP A 186 4.69 -4.73 -21.33
CA ASP A 186 4.39 -3.61 -20.44
C ASP A 186 3.28 -3.95 -19.44
N ILE A 187 2.20 -4.57 -19.91
CA ILE A 187 1.06 -4.98 -19.07
C ILE A 187 1.53 -5.94 -17.98
N LEU A 188 2.30 -6.98 -18.33
CA LEU A 188 2.83 -7.93 -17.36
C LEU A 188 3.76 -7.26 -16.35
N CYS A 189 4.66 -6.38 -16.77
CA CYS A 189 5.54 -5.65 -15.85
C CYS A 189 4.75 -4.77 -14.87
N VAL A 190 3.72 -4.08 -15.34
CA VAL A 190 2.83 -3.26 -14.49
C VAL A 190 2.06 -4.13 -13.49
N GLN A 191 1.57 -5.30 -13.91
CA GLN A 191 0.91 -6.27 -13.01
C GLN A 191 1.88 -6.83 -11.97
N ILE A 192 3.12 -7.16 -12.36
CA ILE A 192 4.15 -7.65 -11.43
C ILE A 192 4.52 -6.57 -10.42
N ALA A 193 4.68 -5.31 -10.86
CA ALA A 193 4.93 -4.20 -9.95
C ALA A 193 3.78 -4.02 -8.94
N GLY A 194 2.53 -4.06 -9.41
CA GLY A 194 1.35 -4.00 -8.53
C GLY A 194 1.29 -5.17 -7.54
N LEU A 195 1.62 -6.38 -7.99
CA LEU A 195 1.68 -7.56 -7.14
C LEU A 195 2.78 -7.45 -6.08
N CYS A 196 3.94 -6.90 -6.44
CA CYS A 196 5.14 -6.93 -5.60
C CYS A 196 5.39 -5.68 -4.76
N HIS A 197 4.57 -4.63 -4.89
CA HIS A 197 4.82 -3.33 -4.25
C HIS A 197 4.95 -3.40 -2.71
N ASP A 198 4.28 -4.38 -2.10
CA ASP A 198 4.14 -4.55 -0.65
C ASP A 198 4.91 -5.76 -0.08
N LEU A 199 5.76 -6.41 -0.88
CA LEU A 199 6.58 -7.55 -0.45
C LEU A 199 7.44 -7.25 0.80
N GLY A 200 7.84 -5.99 0.96
CA GLY A 200 8.74 -5.51 2.00
C GLY A 200 8.09 -5.21 3.34
N HIS A 201 6.77 -5.33 3.48
CA HIS A 201 6.13 -5.07 4.78
C HIS A 201 6.57 -6.04 5.87
N GLY A 202 6.74 -5.52 7.09
CA GLY A 202 7.08 -6.30 8.28
C GLY A 202 5.86 -6.72 9.10
N PRO A 203 6.06 -7.40 10.24
CA PRO A 203 4.99 -7.77 11.17
C PRO A 203 4.13 -6.56 11.58
N PHE A 204 2.81 -6.69 11.48
CA PHE A 204 1.83 -5.64 11.70
C PHE A 204 1.99 -4.41 10.76
N SER A 205 2.47 -4.65 9.54
CA SER A 205 2.55 -3.67 8.45
C SER A 205 3.23 -2.36 8.85
N HIS A 206 2.49 -1.24 8.92
CA HIS A 206 3.04 0.09 9.20
C HIS A 206 3.58 0.28 10.61
N MET A 207 3.24 -0.62 11.54
CA MET A 207 3.86 -0.62 12.86
C MET A 207 5.35 -0.93 12.76
N PHE A 208 5.75 -1.82 11.84
CA PHE A 208 7.14 -2.30 11.79
C PHE A 208 8.11 -1.23 11.28
N ASP A 209 7.83 -0.64 10.11
CA ASP A 209 8.63 0.43 9.50
C ASP A 209 8.39 1.79 10.17
N GLY A 210 7.18 2.06 10.63
CA GLY A 210 6.80 3.35 11.23
C GLY A 210 7.14 3.49 12.72
N LEU A 211 7.16 2.41 13.49
CA LEU A 211 7.35 2.46 14.95
C LEU A 211 8.51 1.60 15.46
N PHE A 212 8.59 0.34 15.06
CA PHE A 212 9.59 -0.59 15.60
C PHE A 212 11.00 -0.32 15.09
N ILE A 213 11.24 -0.34 13.78
CA ILE A 213 12.57 -0.11 13.19
C ILE A 213 13.16 1.25 13.59
N PRO A 214 12.42 2.38 13.54
CA PRO A 214 12.94 3.68 13.96
C PRO A 214 13.36 3.73 15.43
N LYS A 215 12.75 2.92 16.30
CA LYS A 215 13.11 2.81 17.72
C LYS A 215 14.25 1.81 17.96
N ALA A 216 14.28 0.70 17.22
CA ALA A 216 15.27 -0.35 17.38
C ALA A 216 16.61 0.00 16.73
N ARG A 217 16.59 0.71 15.59
CA ARG A 217 17.76 1.12 14.80
C ARG A 217 17.66 2.61 14.45
N PRO A 218 17.81 3.51 15.42
CA PRO A 218 17.71 4.94 15.20
C PRO A 218 18.76 5.42 14.18
N GLY A 219 18.35 6.32 13.29
CA GLY A 219 19.20 6.86 12.21
C GLY A 219 19.20 6.05 10.91
N LEU A 220 18.65 4.82 10.92
CA LEU A 220 18.46 4.04 9.70
C LEU A 220 17.23 4.55 8.94
N ASN A 221 17.43 5.11 7.74
CA ASN A 221 16.34 5.44 6.83
C ASN A 221 15.91 4.19 6.07
N TRP A 222 15.01 3.42 6.66
CA TRP A 222 14.46 2.22 6.07
C TRP A 222 12.96 2.39 5.81
N LYS A 223 12.51 1.91 4.65
CA LYS A 223 11.10 1.92 4.26
C LYS A 223 10.71 0.57 3.70
N HIS A 224 9.43 0.21 3.82
CA HIS A 224 8.93 -1.04 3.27
C HIS A 224 9.12 -1.10 1.74
N GLU A 225 9.08 0.01 1.00
CA GLU A 225 9.33 -0.02 -0.46
C GLU A 225 10.76 -0.46 -0.80
N MET A 226 11.77 -0.04 -0.02
CA MET A 226 13.16 -0.49 -0.20
C MET A 226 13.28 -1.99 0.05
N ALA A 227 12.60 -2.48 1.08
CA ALA A 227 12.53 -3.91 1.37
C ALA A 227 11.73 -4.68 0.31
N SER A 228 10.72 -4.08 -0.33
CA SER A 228 9.99 -4.70 -1.44
C SER A 228 10.90 -4.92 -2.63
N LEU A 229 11.81 -3.99 -2.93
CA LEU A 229 12.81 -4.18 -3.99
C LEU A 229 13.76 -5.33 -3.65
N ALA A 230 14.31 -5.35 -2.43
CA ALA A 230 15.24 -6.38 -2.00
C ALA A 230 14.58 -7.77 -1.96
N MET A 231 13.33 -7.84 -1.47
CA MET A 231 12.54 -9.07 -1.43
C MET A 231 12.16 -9.52 -2.84
N PHE A 232 11.87 -8.61 -3.77
CA PHE A 232 11.60 -8.95 -5.16
C PHE A 232 12.84 -9.52 -5.86
N ASP A 233 14.01 -8.88 -5.71
CA ASP A 233 15.26 -9.40 -6.24
C ASP A 233 15.58 -10.78 -5.63
N TYR A 234 15.35 -10.98 -4.32
CA TYR A 234 15.51 -12.27 -3.67
C TYR A 234 14.54 -13.32 -4.22
N LEU A 235 13.24 -13.00 -4.31
CA LEU A 235 12.20 -13.87 -4.86
C LEU A 235 12.55 -14.36 -6.27
N VAL A 236 12.97 -13.45 -7.16
CA VAL A 236 13.32 -13.79 -8.54
C VAL A 236 14.53 -14.70 -8.62
N ASN A 237 15.56 -14.45 -7.80
CA ASN A 237 16.80 -15.23 -7.82
C ASN A 237 16.65 -16.60 -7.14
N ASP A 238 15.99 -16.66 -5.98
CA ASP A 238 15.84 -17.87 -5.16
C ASP A 238 14.95 -18.93 -5.82
N ASN A 239 13.99 -18.48 -6.63
CA ASN A 239 13.05 -19.35 -7.34
C ASN A 239 13.37 -19.51 -8.83
N ASP A 240 14.57 -19.08 -9.28
CA ASP A 240 15.02 -19.14 -10.68
C ASP A 240 13.98 -18.63 -11.70
N LEU A 241 13.40 -17.45 -11.43
CA LEU A 241 12.31 -16.92 -12.25
C LEU A 241 12.79 -16.19 -13.50
N LYS A 242 14.08 -15.85 -13.63
CA LYS A 242 14.60 -15.11 -14.79
C LYS A 242 14.34 -15.84 -16.11
N PRO A 243 14.66 -17.14 -16.26
CA PRO A 243 14.34 -17.89 -17.49
C PRO A 243 12.83 -17.95 -17.76
N VAL A 244 12.01 -18.04 -16.69
CA VAL A 244 10.55 -18.09 -16.79
C VAL A 244 9.99 -16.73 -17.28
N MET A 245 10.52 -15.63 -16.78
CA MET A 245 10.18 -14.28 -17.25
C MET A 245 10.50 -14.09 -18.73
N GLU A 246 11.70 -14.50 -19.17
CA GLU A 246 12.10 -14.50 -20.59
C GLU A 246 11.22 -15.42 -21.43
N GLN A 247 10.89 -16.62 -20.93
CA GLN A 247 9.94 -17.53 -21.56
C GLN A 247 8.55 -16.91 -21.70
N HIS A 248 8.16 -15.96 -20.85
CA HIS A 248 6.90 -15.21 -20.98
C HIS A 248 7.03 -13.86 -21.73
N GLY A 249 8.21 -13.55 -22.28
CA GLY A 249 8.42 -12.42 -23.19
C GLY A 249 8.90 -11.13 -22.53
N LEU A 250 9.38 -11.22 -21.29
CA LEU A 250 10.10 -10.12 -20.63
C LEU A 250 11.56 -10.09 -21.12
N VAL A 251 12.19 -8.91 -21.09
CA VAL A 251 13.59 -8.67 -21.46
C VAL A 251 14.33 -8.13 -20.25
N LEU A 252 15.37 -8.85 -19.83
CA LEU A 252 16.15 -8.56 -18.64
C LEU A 252 17.50 -7.92 -19.01
N PRO A 253 18.05 -6.99 -18.21
CA PRO A 253 17.55 -6.52 -16.91
C PRO A 253 16.49 -5.40 -17.00
N GLU A 254 16.21 -4.86 -18.19
CA GLU A 254 15.34 -3.69 -18.41
C GLU A 254 13.99 -3.80 -17.68
N ASP A 255 13.32 -4.96 -17.76
CA ASP A 255 12.03 -5.16 -17.08
C ASP A 255 12.12 -5.27 -15.57
N LEU A 256 13.22 -5.78 -15.02
CA LEU A 256 13.43 -5.80 -13.58
C LEU A 256 13.59 -4.38 -13.05
N ASP A 257 14.34 -3.54 -13.77
CA ASP A 257 14.50 -2.14 -13.42
C ASP A 257 13.15 -1.41 -13.51
N PHE A 258 12.38 -1.62 -14.59
CA PHE A 258 11.05 -1.03 -14.73
C PHE A 258 10.08 -1.43 -13.61
N ILE A 259 10.07 -2.70 -13.20
CA ILE A 259 9.23 -3.18 -12.09
C ILE A 259 9.63 -2.49 -10.78
N LYS A 260 10.94 -2.44 -10.49
CA LYS A 260 11.45 -1.82 -9.26
C LYS A 260 11.20 -0.30 -9.23
N GLU A 261 11.37 0.37 -10.37
CA GLU A 261 11.11 1.80 -10.51
C GLU A 261 9.64 2.16 -10.29
N GLN A 262 8.69 1.29 -10.68
CA GLN A 262 7.27 1.50 -10.40
C GLN A 262 6.91 1.38 -8.91
N ILE A 263 7.70 0.65 -8.13
CA ILE A 263 7.48 0.45 -6.68
C ILE A 263 8.10 1.60 -5.88
N ALA A 264 9.38 1.87 -6.10
CA ALA A 264 10.15 2.80 -5.28
C ALA A 264 10.31 4.21 -5.88
N GLY A 265 10.09 4.36 -7.19
CA GLY A 265 10.53 5.54 -7.97
C GLY A 265 11.93 5.34 -8.57
N PRO A 266 12.57 6.42 -9.07
CA PRO A 266 13.89 6.34 -9.71
C PRO A 266 14.94 5.68 -8.80
N LEU A 267 15.68 4.70 -9.33
CA LEU A 267 16.65 3.90 -8.56
C LEU A 267 17.95 4.66 -8.27
N ASP A 268 18.36 5.56 -9.17
CA ASP A 268 19.56 6.38 -9.01
C ASP A 268 19.19 7.77 -8.47
N THR A 269 19.21 7.93 -7.14
CA THR A 269 19.03 9.25 -6.50
C THR A 269 20.32 10.09 -6.47
N ASN A 270 21.44 9.57 -7.00
CA ASN A 270 22.74 10.25 -7.06
C ASN A 270 22.94 11.13 -8.29
N ALA A 271 21.89 11.41 -9.08
CA ALA A 271 21.93 12.54 -10.00
C ALA A 271 22.10 13.82 -9.15
N THR A 272 23.33 14.30 -9.10
CA THR A 272 23.86 15.37 -8.25
C THR A 272 22.96 16.60 -8.21
N GLU A 273 23.01 17.29 -7.07
CA GLU A 273 22.44 18.65 -6.90
C GLU A 273 22.89 19.64 -7.99
N ASP A 274 23.98 19.33 -8.72
CA ASP A 274 24.46 20.06 -9.90
C ASP A 274 23.50 20.04 -11.10
N GLN A 275 22.63 19.03 -11.27
CA GLN A 275 21.66 18.99 -12.38
C GLN A 275 20.42 19.87 -12.14
N LYS A 276 20.22 20.39 -10.92
CA LYS A 276 19.13 21.35 -10.64
C LYS A 276 19.42 22.77 -11.14
N GLN A 277 20.67 23.09 -11.51
CA GLN A 277 21.08 24.42 -11.96
C GLN A 277 21.03 24.61 -13.49
N THR A 278 21.05 23.52 -14.26
CA THR A 278 20.86 23.57 -15.71
C THR A 278 19.46 23.05 -16.03
N GLY A 279 18.52 23.93 -16.38
CA GLY A 279 17.08 23.62 -16.58
C GLY A 279 16.70 22.64 -17.70
N SER A 280 17.51 21.62 -17.97
CA SER A 280 17.18 20.47 -18.82
C SER A 280 16.83 19.29 -17.91
N SER A 281 15.53 19.09 -17.67
CA SER A 281 15.01 17.95 -16.89
C SER A 281 15.27 16.64 -17.65
N SER A 282 16.36 15.95 -17.30
CA SER A 282 16.68 14.62 -17.82
C SER A 282 15.65 13.62 -17.30
N TRP A 283 15.22 12.69 -18.16
CA TRP A 283 14.29 11.63 -17.79
C TRP A 283 14.95 10.70 -16.74
N PRO A 284 14.39 10.55 -15.52
CA PRO A 284 15.10 9.92 -14.41
C PRO A 284 14.99 8.39 -14.36
N TYR A 285 14.15 7.80 -15.22
CA TYR A 285 13.90 6.35 -15.24
C TYR A 285 14.68 5.65 -16.35
N LYS A 286 15.12 4.42 -16.08
CA LYS A 286 15.87 3.59 -17.02
C LYS A 286 15.02 2.49 -17.65
N GLY A 287 14.05 1.95 -16.91
CA GLY A 287 13.30 0.78 -17.31
C GLY A 287 12.37 1.02 -18.50
N ARG A 288 11.92 2.26 -18.70
CA ARG A 288 11.12 2.67 -19.87
C ARG A 288 11.42 4.11 -20.28
N PRO A 289 11.31 4.42 -21.59
CA PRO A 289 11.53 5.77 -22.11
C PRO A 289 10.40 6.75 -21.74
N LYS A 290 10.68 8.05 -21.92
CA LYS A 290 9.79 9.17 -21.56
C LYS A 290 8.42 9.12 -22.24
N ASP A 291 8.30 8.55 -23.44
CA ASP A 291 7.02 8.39 -24.14
C ASP A 291 6.07 7.37 -23.47
N LYS A 292 6.60 6.59 -22.51
CA LYS A 292 5.87 5.65 -21.65
C LYS A 292 5.72 6.14 -20.20
N SER A 293 5.93 7.43 -19.94
CA SER A 293 5.92 8.01 -18.60
C SER A 293 4.65 7.70 -17.79
N PHE A 294 3.49 7.65 -18.45
CA PHE A 294 2.19 7.36 -17.83
C PHE A 294 2.13 5.99 -17.15
N LEU A 295 2.98 5.02 -17.50
CA LEU A 295 2.99 3.70 -16.86
C LEU A 295 3.45 3.78 -15.39
N TYR A 296 4.35 4.71 -15.06
CA TYR A 296 4.82 4.93 -13.68
C TYR A 296 3.76 5.57 -12.77
N GLU A 297 2.65 6.04 -13.34
CA GLU A 297 1.54 6.64 -12.59
C GLU A 297 0.49 5.60 -12.15
N ILE A 298 0.68 4.32 -12.49
CA ILE A 298 -0.32 3.26 -12.25
C ILE A 298 -0.21 2.67 -10.84
N VAL A 299 0.96 2.15 -10.46
CA VAL A 299 1.14 1.36 -9.23
C VAL A 299 1.39 2.24 -8.01
N ALA A 300 2.38 3.14 -8.08
CA ALA A 300 2.71 4.06 -6.99
C ALA A 300 2.92 5.47 -7.54
N ASN A 301 1.84 6.27 -7.56
CA ASN A 301 1.86 7.57 -8.20
C ASN A 301 2.43 8.64 -7.26
N LYS A 302 3.74 8.88 -7.35
CA LYS A 302 4.44 9.86 -6.49
C LYS A 302 4.08 11.32 -6.82
N ARG A 303 3.37 11.60 -7.93
CA ARG A 303 3.03 12.97 -8.36
C ARG A 303 1.79 13.52 -7.67
N ASN A 304 0.74 12.72 -7.58
CA ASN A 304 -0.55 13.16 -7.02
C ASN A 304 -1.19 12.16 -6.05
N GLY A 305 -0.58 10.98 -5.87
CA GLY A 305 -1.10 9.95 -4.98
C GLY A 305 -2.40 9.32 -5.46
N ILE A 306 -2.71 9.34 -6.77
CA ILE A 306 -3.83 8.60 -7.36
C ILE A 306 -3.26 7.38 -8.09
N ASP A 307 -3.39 6.21 -7.47
CA ASP A 307 -2.86 4.93 -7.96
C ASP A 307 -3.76 3.74 -7.58
N VAL A 308 -3.50 2.59 -8.20
CA VAL A 308 -4.32 1.40 -8.02
C VAL A 308 -4.17 0.74 -6.65
N ASP A 309 -3.06 1.00 -5.95
CA ASP A 309 -2.84 0.60 -4.55
C ASP A 309 -3.97 1.15 -3.67
N LYS A 310 -4.18 2.48 -3.72
CA LYS A 310 -5.27 3.16 -3.01
C LYS A 310 -6.64 2.65 -3.36
N TRP A 311 -6.87 2.33 -4.63
CA TRP A 311 -8.18 1.86 -5.07
C TRP A 311 -8.52 0.51 -4.46
N ASP A 312 -7.55 -0.42 -4.38
CA ASP A 312 -7.76 -1.70 -3.71
C ASP A 312 -7.97 -1.49 -2.21
N TYR A 313 -7.02 -0.84 -1.52
CA TYR A 313 -7.11 -0.80 -0.06
C TYR A 313 -8.29 0.06 0.43
N PHE A 314 -8.70 1.12 -0.28
CA PHE A 314 -9.93 1.84 0.08
C PHE A 314 -11.15 0.92 -0.01
N ALA A 315 -11.29 0.14 -1.09
CA ALA A 315 -12.43 -0.75 -1.23
C ALA A 315 -12.37 -1.91 -0.22
N ARG A 316 -11.19 -2.50 -0.04
CA ARG A 316 -10.95 -3.65 0.83
C ARG A 316 -11.04 -3.30 2.30
N ASP A 317 -10.44 -2.21 2.74
CA ASP A 317 -10.48 -1.77 4.13
C ASP A 317 -11.90 -1.34 4.48
N CYS A 318 -12.59 -0.57 3.63
CA CYS A 318 -14.00 -0.25 3.82
C CYS A 318 -14.86 -1.50 4.01
N TYR A 319 -14.70 -2.51 3.15
CA TYR A 319 -15.41 -3.79 3.27
C TYR A 319 -15.19 -4.47 4.62
N HIS A 320 -13.93 -4.63 5.04
CA HIS A 320 -13.59 -5.32 6.29
C HIS A 320 -13.87 -4.50 7.56
N LEU A 321 -13.85 -3.17 7.47
CA LEU A 321 -14.15 -2.25 8.57
C LEU A 321 -15.66 -1.99 8.73
N GLY A 322 -16.48 -2.36 7.75
CA GLY A 322 -17.90 -2.01 7.72
C GLY A 322 -18.13 -0.51 7.47
N ILE A 323 -17.25 0.11 6.69
CA ILE A 323 -17.33 1.51 6.27
C ILE A 323 -17.72 1.54 4.79
N GLN A 324 -18.53 2.50 4.37
CA GLN A 324 -18.87 2.65 2.96
C GLN A 324 -17.72 3.33 2.19
N ASN A 325 -17.29 2.71 1.09
CA ASN A 325 -16.39 3.36 0.13
C ASN A 325 -17.22 4.16 -0.89
N ASN A 326 -16.98 5.47 -0.96
CA ASN A 326 -17.70 6.35 -1.89
C ASN A 326 -16.99 6.50 -3.24
N PHE A 327 -15.75 6.05 -3.37
CA PHE A 327 -14.98 6.12 -4.61
C PHE A 327 -15.26 4.94 -5.54
N ASP A 328 -15.72 5.23 -6.75
CA ASP A 328 -15.90 4.23 -7.81
C ASP A 328 -14.72 4.22 -8.78
N TYR A 329 -13.77 3.31 -8.52
CA TYR A 329 -12.62 3.09 -9.40
C TYR A 329 -13.02 2.51 -10.77
N ARG A 330 -14.13 1.74 -10.88
CA ARG A 330 -14.59 1.17 -12.16
C ARG A 330 -15.05 2.28 -13.09
N ARG A 331 -15.68 3.32 -12.53
CA ARG A 331 -16.01 4.54 -13.25
C ARG A 331 -14.76 5.30 -13.69
N PHE A 332 -13.77 5.44 -12.80
CA PHE A 332 -12.49 6.07 -13.16
C PHE A 332 -11.80 5.36 -14.34
N LEU A 333 -11.71 4.01 -14.31
CA LEU A 333 -11.14 3.20 -15.41
C LEU A 333 -11.78 3.48 -16.77
N LYS A 334 -13.09 3.78 -16.82
CA LYS A 334 -13.81 4.11 -18.06
C LYS A 334 -13.48 5.50 -18.59
N PHE A 335 -13.13 6.43 -17.71
CA PHE A 335 -12.80 7.82 -18.08
C PHE A 335 -11.31 8.13 -18.06
N ALA A 336 -10.44 7.16 -17.74
CA ALA A 336 -9.00 7.32 -17.85
C ALA A 336 -8.56 7.34 -19.32
N ARG A 337 -7.72 8.33 -19.66
CA ARG A 337 -7.00 8.52 -20.93
C ARG A 337 -5.58 9.00 -20.64
N VAL A 338 -4.72 8.97 -21.65
CA VAL A 338 -3.38 9.57 -21.61
C VAL A 338 -3.39 10.81 -22.51
N CYS A 339 -2.95 11.93 -21.96
CA CYS A 339 -2.77 13.19 -22.68
C CYS A 339 -1.34 13.70 -22.50
N GLU A 340 -0.88 14.51 -23.45
CA GLU A 340 0.43 15.15 -23.37
C GLU A 340 0.36 16.46 -22.59
N VAL A 341 1.27 16.65 -21.64
CA VAL A 341 1.44 17.86 -20.82
C VAL A 341 2.94 18.11 -20.70
N ASP A 342 3.40 19.31 -21.07
CA ASP A 342 4.79 19.72 -20.91
C ASP A 342 5.81 18.72 -21.54
N GLY A 343 5.43 18.10 -22.66
CA GLY A 343 6.24 17.12 -23.38
C GLY A 343 6.34 15.74 -22.69
N GLN A 344 5.44 15.44 -21.75
CA GLN A 344 5.29 14.15 -21.09
C GLN A 344 3.87 13.63 -21.21
N LYS A 345 3.70 12.31 -21.23
CA LYS A 345 2.39 11.67 -21.27
C LYS A 345 1.92 11.33 -19.86
N HIS A 346 0.72 11.79 -19.50
CA HIS A 346 0.16 11.59 -18.16
C HIS A 346 -1.23 11.00 -18.22
N ILE A 347 -1.58 10.20 -17.20
CA ILE A 347 -2.94 9.72 -17.00
C ILE A 347 -3.83 10.91 -16.61
N CYS A 348 -4.80 11.18 -17.47
CA CYS A 348 -5.82 12.20 -17.31
C CYS A 348 -7.18 11.53 -17.14
N THR A 349 -8.08 12.20 -16.42
CA THR A 349 -9.49 11.76 -16.30
C THR A 349 -10.43 12.82 -16.87
N ARG A 350 -11.66 12.44 -17.14
CA ARG A 350 -12.65 13.40 -17.67
C ARG A 350 -12.97 14.48 -16.63
N ASP A 351 -13.04 15.73 -17.08
CA ASP A 351 -13.35 16.92 -16.27
C ASP A 351 -14.44 16.75 -15.21
N LYS A 352 -15.58 16.18 -15.58
CA LYS A 352 -16.73 15.95 -14.69
C LYS A 352 -16.47 14.94 -13.56
N GLU A 353 -15.37 14.19 -13.62
CA GLU A 353 -14.99 13.19 -12.61
C GLU A 353 -14.20 13.82 -11.44
N VAL A 354 -13.98 15.14 -11.46
CA VAL A 354 -13.32 15.86 -10.36
C VAL A 354 -14.00 15.63 -9.00
N GLY A 355 -15.33 15.52 -8.96
CA GLY A 355 -16.08 15.20 -7.74
C GLY A 355 -15.74 13.82 -7.19
N ASN A 356 -15.68 12.80 -8.06
CA ASN A 356 -15.29 11.43 -7.68
C ASN A 356 -13.87 11.38 -7.08
N LEU A 357 -12.95 12.22 -7.57
CA LEU A 357 -11.61 12.33 -6.97
C LEU A 357 -11.63 12.99 -5.59
N TYR A 358 -12.46 14.01 -5.37
CA TYR A 358 -12.65 14.54 -4.00
C TYR A 358 -13.26 13.50 -3.07
N ASP A 359 -14.21 12.69 -3.54
CA ASP A 359 -14.79 11.58 -2.78
C ASP A 359 -13.73 10.53 -2.42
N MET A 360 -12.76 10.29 -3.30
CA MET A 360 -11.61 9.43 -3.03
C MET A 360 -10.77 9.93 -1.84
N PHE A 361 -10.35 11.20 -1.86
CA PHE A 361 -9.55 11.77 -0.78
C PHE A 361 -10.36 11.97 0.50
N HIS A 362 -11.66 12.22 0.39
CA HIS A 362 -12.57 12.21 1.54
C HIS A 362 -12.65 10.83 2.19
N THR A 363 -12.75 9.77 1.38
CA THR A 363 -12.74 8.37 1.85
C THR A 363 -11.41 8.06 2.54
N ARG A 364 -10.28 8.47 1.96
CA ARG A 364 -8.96 8.36 2.62
C ARG A 364 -8.97 9.00 4.00
N ASN A 365 -9.39 10.27 4.09
CA ASN A 365 -9.45 10.98 5.35
C ASN A 365 -10.36 10.28 6.38
N CYS A 366 -11.51 9.77 5.94
CA CYS A 366 -12.41 8.99 6.79
C CYS A 366 -11.78 7.70 7.33
N LEU A 367 -11.08 6.94 6.49
CA LEU A 367 -10.36 5.73 6.90
C LEU A 367 -9.23 6.06 7.89
N HIS A 368 -8.46 7.11 7.63
CA HIS A 368 -7.43 7.60 8.55
C HIS A 368 -8.02 7.97 9.92
N LYS A 369 -9.06 8.81 9.96
CA LYS A 369 -9.67 9.28 11.22
C LYS A 369 -10.35 8.16 12.01
N ARG A 370 -11.08 7.28 11.33
CA ARG A 370 -11.94 6.27 11.99
C ARG A 370 -11.18 4.99 12.33
N ALA A 371 -10.25 4.56 11.49
CA ALA A 371 -9.59 3.26 11.61
C ALA A 371 -8.07 3.36 11.78
N TYR A 372 -7.32 3.84 10.78
CA TYR A 372 -5.85 3.75 10.80
C TYR A 372 -5.22 4.50 11.97
N GLN A 373 -5.77 5.68 12.28
CA GLN A 373 -5.36 6.49 13.42
C GLN A 373 -6.37 6.33 14.56
N HIS A 374 -6.97 5.17 14.75
CA HIS A 374 -7.86 4.94 15.89
C HIS A 374 -7.04 4.88 17.19
N LYS A 375 -7.42 5.68 18.20
CA LYS A 375 -6.68 5.83 19.47
C LYS A 375 -6.32 4.49 20.16
N VAL A 376 -7.23 3.51 20.11
CA VAL A 376 -6.99 2.19 20.70
C VAL A 376 -6.11 1.32 19.80
N GLY A 377 -6.19 1.47 18.48
CA GLY A 377 -5.33 0.72 17.55
C GLY A 377 -3.88 1.19 17.69
N SER A 378 -3.66 2.51 17.66
CA SER A 378 -2.34 3.12 17.81
C SER A 378 -1.64 2.76 19.12
N ILE A 379 -2.39 2.67 20.24
CA ILE A 379 -1.78 2.29 21.53
C ILE A 379 -1.46 0.80 21.60
N ILE A 380 -2.25 -0.06 20.96
CA ILE A 380 -1.95 -1.50 20.83
C ILE A 380 -0.66 -1.67 20.03
N GLU A 381 -0.53 -1.01 18.89
CA GLU A 381 0.71 -1.02 18.08
C GLU A 381 1.92 -0.50 18.85
N THR A 382 1.72 0.53 19.69
CA THR A 382 2.77 1.02 20.59
C THR A 382 3.17 -0.04 21.62
N MET A 383 2.21 -0.74 22.23
CA MET A 383 2.48 -1.84 23.18
C MET A 383 3.16 -3.04 22.50
N ILE A 384 2.75 -3.41 21.29
CA ILE A 384 3.41 -4.47 20.50
C ILE A 384 4.86 -4.06 20.21
N THR A 385 5.08 -2.80 19.81
CA THR A 385 6.42 -2.25 19.58
C THR A 385 7.28 -2.33 20.84
N GLU A 386 6.76 -1.95 22.02
CA GLU A 386 7.48 -2.08 23.29
C GLU A 386 7.84 -3.54 23.61
N ALA A 387 6.91 -4.47 23.37
CA ALA A 387 7.18 -5.90 23.55
C ALA A 387 8.26 -6.40 22.59
N PHE A 388 8.24 -5.99 21.32
CA PHE A 388 9.23 -6.39 20.33
C PHE A 388 10.61 -5.82 20.65
N LEU A 389 10.71 -4.56 21.11
CA LEU A 389 11.97 -3.97 21.55
C LEU A 389 12.60 -4.76 22.72
N LYS A 390 11.77 -5.23 23.65
CA LYS A 390 12.22 -6.08 24.76
C LYS A 390 12.60 -7.49 24.33
N ALA A 391 11.95 -8.02 23.28
CA ALA A 391 12.21 -9.35 22.74
C ALA A 391 13.37 -9.41 21.72
N ASP A 392 13.75 -8.28 21.12
CA ASP A 392 14.60 -8.19 19.94
C ASP A 392 15.89 -9.02 20.06
N LYS A 393 16.65 -8.82 21.15
CA LYS A 393 17.94 -9.50 21.37
C LYS A 393 17.82 -11.01 21.59
N HIS A 394 16.64 -11.50 21.94
CA HIS A 394 16.38 -12.89 22.35
C HIS A 394 15.75 -13.73 21.25
N ILE A 395 14.99 -13.11 20.34
CA ILE A 395 14.49 -13.82 19.16
C ILE A 395 15.64 -14.00 18.18
N LYS A 396 15.80 -15.24 17.70
CA LYS A 396 16.81 -15.60 16.70
C LYS A 396 16.09 -16.17 15.49
N ILE A 397 16.39 -15.60 14.33
CA ILE A 397 15.84 -15.97 13.04
C ILE A 397 17.02 -16.38 12.16
N GLU A 398 17.03 -17.63 11.72
CA GLU A 398 18.07 -18.12 10.84
C GLU A 398 17.89 -17.55 9.43
N GLY A 399 18.93 -16.87 8.93
CA GLY A 399 19.01 -16.29 7.59
C GLY A 399 19.98 -17.05 6.69
N SER A 400 20.55 -16.34 5.72
CA SER A 400 21.50 -16.92 4.76
C SER A 400 22.74 -17.53 5.44
N GLY A 401 23.16 -18.71 4.97
CA GLY A 401 24.35 -19.40 5.47
C GLY A 401 24.29 -19.81 6.95
N GLY A 402 23.09 -19.98 7.52
CA GLY A 402 22.89 -20.36 8.92
C GLY A 402 23.15 -19.24 9.93
N LYS A 403 23.32 -17.99 9.46
CA LYS A 403 23.53 -16.84 10.35
C LYS A 403 22.25 -16.49 11.10
N MET A 404 22.38 -16.16 12.38
CA MET A 404 21.24 -15.80 13.23
C MET A 404 21.06 -14.28 13.29
N PHE A 405 19.85 -13.83 12.96
CA PHE A 405 19.41 -12.44 13.00
C PHE A 405 18.41 -12.21 14.13
N THR A 406 18.34 -10.98 14.63
CA THR A 406 17.31 -10.50 15.57
C THR A 406 16.09 -9.96 14.81
N LEU A 407 15.05 -9.51 15.51
CA LEU A 407 13.88 -8.88 14.87
C LEU A 407 14.29 -7.62 14.08
N SER A 408 15.17 -6.81 14.65
CA SER A 408 15.63 -5.53 14.08
C SER A 408 16.67 -5.68 12.97
N THR A 409 17.40 -6.80 12.93
CA THR A 409 18.46 -7.06 11.93
C THR A 409 18.01 -8.00 10.82
N ALA A 410 16.87 -8.68 10.95
CA ALA A 410 16.33 -9.52 9.88
C ALA A 410 16.08 -8.76 8.58
N ILE A 411 15.84 -7.44 8.63
CA ILE A 411 15.69 -6.59 7.43
C ILE A 411 16.94 -6.55 6.55
N ASP A 412 18.11 -6.93 7.09
CA ASP A 412 19.39 -6.93 6.38
C ASP A 412 19.60 -8.23 5.57
N ASP A 413 18.76 -9.26 5.75
CA ASP A 413 18.87 -10.56 5.10
C ASP A 413 17.50 -11.11 4.69
N MET A 414 17.25 -11.22 3.38
CA MET A 414 15.92 -11.57 2.88
C MET A 414 15.50 -13.02 3.19
N VAL A 415 16.45 -13.93 3.46
CA VAL A 415 16.14 -15.29 3.93
C VAL A 415 15.55 -15.24 5.34
N ALA A 416 16.17 -14.47 6.25
CA ALA A 416 15.63 -14.23 7.59
C ALA A 416 14.32 -13.43 7.52
N TYR A 417 14.28 -12.36 6.70
CA TYR A 417 13.11 -11.50 6.58
C TYR A 417 11.88 -12.25 6.04
N THR A 418 12.09 -13.23 5.16
CA THR A 418 11.01 -14.10 4.64
C THR A 418 10.29 -14.86 5.76
N LYS A 419 11.00 -15.19 6.85
CA LYS A 419 10.44 -15.91 8.01
C LYS A 419 9.79 -14.97 9.04
N LEU A 420 10.11 -13.68 9.00
CA LEU A 420 9.62 -12.69 9.97
C LEU A 420 8.19 -12.25 9.62
N THR A 421 7.19 -12.71 10.37
CA THR A 421 5.75 -12.37 10.15
C THR A 421 5.05 -12.05 11.46
N ASP A 422 3.74 -11.80 11.45
CA ASP A 422 2.94 -11.55 12.67
C ASP A 422 3.02 -12.71 13.67
N GLN A 423 3.42 -13.91 13.23
CA GLN A 423 3.65 -15.08 14.08
C GLN A 423 4.65 -14.82 15.23
N VAL A 424 5.55 -13.84 15.08
CA VAL A 424 6.45 -13.42 16.15
C VAL A 424 5.70 -12.99 17.42
N PHE A 425 4.48 -12.44 17.28
CA PHE A 425 3.62 -12.11 18.42
C PHE A 425 3.32 -13.35 19.26
N GLU A 426 2.84 -14.42 18.62
CA GLU A 426 2.52 -15.69 19.26
C GLU A 426 3.78 -16.40 19.77
N GLN A 427 4.89 -16.30 19.03
CA GLN A 427 6.18 -16.85 19.46
C GLN A 427 6.64 -16.24 20.79
N ILE A 428 6.53 -14.92 20.95
CA ILE A 428 6.88 -14.24 22.21
C ILE A 428 5.87 -14.60 23.31
N LEU A 429 4.57 -14.56 22.98
CA LEU A 429 3.49 -14.82 23.93
C LEU A 429 3.56 -16.22 24.55
N ASN A 430 3.84 -17.23 23.73
CA ASN A 430 3.83 -18.64 24.10
C ASN A 430 5.21 -19.16 24.52
N SER A 431 6.25 -18.32 24.45
CA SER A 431 7.59 -18.71 24.89
C SER A 431 7.65 -18.98 26.40
N SER A 432 8.40 -20.02 26.77
CA SER A 432 8.73 -20.33 28.18
C SER A 432 10.03 -19.68 28.66
N SER A 433 10.76 -18.98 27.79
CA SER A 433 12.04 -18.34 28.13
C SER A 433 11.82 -17.24 29.21
N PRO A 434 12.65 -17.21 30.28
CA PRO A 434 12.65 -16.15 31.27
C PRO A 434 13.01 -14.78 30.68
N GLU A 435 13.90 -14.75 29.68
CA GLU A 435 14.36 -13.53 29.04
C GLU A 435 13.24 -12.78 28.30
N LEU A 436 12.24 -13.52 27.82
CA LEU A 436 11.05 -12.98 27.15
C LEU A 436 9.90 -12.65 28.13
N ALA A 437 10.10 -12.78 29.45
CA ALA A 437 9.02 -12.61 30.42
C ALA A 437 8.37 -11.22 30.39
N GLU A 438 9.16 -10.15 30.27
CA GLU A 438 8.63 -8.79 30.21
C GLU A 438 7.83 -8.54 28.92
N ALA A 439 8.39 -8.94 27.77
CA ALA A 439 7.71 -8.82 26.48
C ALA A 439 6.39 -9.61 26.48
N ARG A 440 6.43 -10.85 26.97
CA ARG A 440 5.26 -11.72 27.14
C ARG A 440 4.22 -11.11 28.07
N HIS A 441 4.63 -10.43 29.14
CA HIS A 441 3.71 -9.74 30.04
C HIS A 441 2.95 -8.61 29.33
N ILE A 442 3.64 -7.81 28.51
CA ILE A 442 3.01 -6.74 27.71
C ILE A 442 2.00 -7.33 26.72
N LEU A 443 2.36 -8.39 25.99
CA LEU A 443 1.45 -9.03 25.04
C LEU A 443 0.22 -9.65 25.73
N ARG A 444 0.40 -10.27 26.91
CA ARG A 444 -0.72 -10.75 27.74
C ARG A 444 -1.65 -9.62 28.17
N ASN A 445 -1.11 -8.44 28.47
CA ASN A 445 -1.93 -7.27 28.79
C ASN A 445 -2.78 -6.84 27.59
N ILE A 446 -2.27 -6.94 26.35
CA ILE A 446 -3.06 -6.67 25.13
C ILE A 446 -4.24 -7.65 25.02
N ILE A 447 -3.97 -8.96 25.15
CA ILE A 447 -4.98 -10.02 25.04
C ILE A 447 -6.06 -9.89 26.13
N CYS A 448 -5.64 -9.62 27.36
CA CYS A 448 -6.54 -9.41 28.49
C CYS A 448 -7.16 -8.01 28.54
N ARG A 449 -7.01 -7.20 27.49
CA ARG A 449 -7.52 -5.83 27.35
C ARG A 449 -7.09 -4.85 28.45
N ARG A 450 -5.93 -5.11 29.07
CA ARG A 450 -5.25 -4.24 30.04
C ARG A 450 -4.33 -3.26 29.31
N LEU A 451 -4.94 -2.39 28.50
CA LEU A 451 -4.24 -1.43 27.65
C LEU A 451 -3.89 -0.14 28.42
N TYR A 452 -2.85 0.56 27.98
CA TYR A 452 -2.58 1.94 28.38
C TYR A 452 -3.79 2.83 28.08
N LYS A 453 -4.06 3.81 28.94
CA LYS A 453 -5.29 4.61 28.88
C LYS A 453 -5.04 5.94 28.19
N CYS A 454 -5.86 6.24 27.18
CA CYS A 454 -5.86 7.53 26.51
C CYS A 454 -6.35 8.61 27.49
N LEU A 455 -5.53 9.64 27.71
CA LEU A 455 -5.88 10.79 28.55
C LEU A 455 -6.71 11.80 27.79
N GLY A 456 -6.42 11.98 26.50
CA GLY A 456 -7.15 12.88 25.62
C GLY A 456 -6.44 13.14 24.30
N GLN A 457 -6.98 14.08 23.53
CA GLN A 457 -6.44 14.54 22.26
C GLN A 457 -6.43 16.08 22.24
N THR A 458 -5.38 16.65 21.67
CA THR A 458 -5.21 18.09 21.47
C THR A 458 -4.54 18.37 20.13
N GLN A 459 -4.49 19.65 19.73
CA GLN A 459 -3.88 20.12 18.49
C GLN A 459 -3.05 21.38 18.78
N ALA A 460 -1.96 21.55 18.03
CA ALA A 460 -1.20 22.79 18.02
C ALA A 460 -1.82 23.79 17.04
N ASP A 461 -1.75 25.10 17.35
CA ASP A 461 -2.28 26.16 16.47
C ASP A 461 -1.61 26.17 15.08
N LYS A 462 -0.35 25.71 15.01
CA LYS A 462 0.40 25.57 13.77
C LYS A 462 1.05 24.18 13.71
N PRO A 463 1.14 23.57 12.51
CA PRO A 463 1.87 22.32 12.33
C PRO A 463 3.31 22.46 12.83
N MET A 464 3.75 21.52 13.66
CA MET A 464 5.11 21.51 14.19
C MET A 464 5.85 20.23 13.79
N THR A 465 7.14 20.38 13.49
CA THR A 465 8.02 19.22 13.31
C THR A 465 8.41 18.71 14.69
N VAL A 466 8.01 17.49 15.02
CA VAL A 466 8.23 16.90 16.35
C VAL A 466 9.31 15.82 16.24
N THR A 467 10.41 16.01 16.96
CA THR A 467 11.49 15.01 17.07
C THR A 467 11.27 14.10 18.28
N GLN A 468 12.00 12.98 18.37
CA GLN A 468 11.98 12.14 19.57
C GLN A 468 12.42 12.90 20.83
N GLU A 469 13.31 13.88 20.71
CA GLU A 469 13.72 14.73 21.83
C GLU A 469 12.57 15.62 22.30
N ASN A 470 11.76 16.14 21.39
CA ASN A 470 10.56 16.89 21.74
C ASN A 470 9.55 16.00 22.48
N LEU A 471 9.34 14.75 22.04
CA LEU A 471 8.44 13.81 22.72
C LEU A 471 8.92 13.52 24.16
N ARG A 472 10.21 13.25 24.35
CA ARG A 472 10.80 13.03 25.69
C ARG A 472 10.74 14.29 26.56
N ALA A 473 10.83 15.48 25.98
CA ALA A 473 10.63 16.73 26.70
C ALA A 473 9.17 16.86 27.18
N TRP A 474 8.20 16.57 26.31
CA TRP A 474 6.78 16.62 26.68
C TRP A 474 6.41 15.58 27.74
N GLU A 475 6.96 14.37 27.67
CA GLU A 475 6.76 13.35 28.71
C GLU A 475 7.32 13.80 30.08
N ARG A 476 8.42 14.55 30.09
CA ARG A 476 8.95 15.18 31.33
C ARG A 476 8.04 16.29 31.84
N GLU A 477 7.62 17.21 30.98
CA GLU A 477 6.72 18.30 31.34
C GLU A 477 5.37 17.77 31.88
N LEU A 478 4.83 16.70 31.29
CA LEU A 478 3.63 16.01 31.77
C LEU A 478 3.81 15.41 33.17
N ALA A 479 5.02 14.97 33.51
CA ALA A 479 5.34 14.41 34.83
C ALA A 479 5.62 15.48 35.91
N GLU A 480 6.07 16.68 35.52
CA GLU A 480 6.42 17.77 36.45
C GLU A 480 5.22 18.42 37.14
N CYS A 481 4.02 18.32 36.56
CA CYS A 481 2.80 18.75 37.23
C CYS A 481 2.61 17.93 38.52
N SER A 482 2.20 18.54 39.63
CA SER A 482 1.91 17.79 40.86
C SER A 482 0.48 18.06 41.30
N PHE A 483 -0.36 17.02 41.23
CA PHE A 483 -1.72 17.03 41.74
C PHE A 483 -1.92 15.83 42.69
N HIS A 484 -2.57 16.08 43.84
CA HIS A 484 -3.13 15.05 44.73
C HIS A 484 -2.10 14.05 45.35
N ASN A 485 -0.85 14.47 45.57
CA ASN A 485 0.21 13.64 46.19
C ASN A 485 0.54 12.33 45.43
N VAL A 486 0.20 12.22 44.14
CA VAL A 486 0.61 11.09 43.29
C VAL A 486 1.83 11.49 42.47
N SER A 487 2.93 10.73 42.57
CA SER A 487 4.11 10.93 41.73
C SER A 487 4.00 10.11 40.45
N LEU A 488 3.85 10.81 39.33
CA LEU A 488 3.93 10.24 37.98
C LEU A 488 5.33 10.49 37.43
N GLN A 489 5.89 9.50 36.74
CA GLN A 489 7.20 9.59 36.11
C GLN A 489 7.04 9.82 34.60
N PRO A 490 8.05 10.37 33.91
CA PRO A 490 7.98 10.60 32.47
C PRO A 490 7.66 9.31 31.67
N GLU A 491 8.21 8.17 32.12
CA GLU A 491 8.00 6.84 31.56
C GLU A 491 6.57 6.29 31.71
N ASP A 492 5.76 6.89 32.60
CA ASP A 492 4.34 6.57 32.74
C ASP A 492 3.49 7.16 31.60
N PHE A 493 4.03 8.12 30.84
CA PHE A 493 3.35 8.76 29.73
C PHE A 493 3.84 8.24 28.38
N VAL A 494 2.95 8.25 27.40
CA VAL A 494 3.26 7.97 26.00
C VAL A 494 2.60 9.05 25.16
N THR A 495 3.39 9.78 24.38
CA THR A 495 2.86 10.83 23.49
C THR A 495 2.99 10.41 22.03
N ASN A 496 1.85 10.38 21.33
CA ASN A 496 1.79 10.08 19.90
C ASN A 496 1.38 11.33 19.13
N VAL A 497 2.19 11.71 18.15
CA VAL A 497 1.89 12.78 17.20
C VAL A 497 1.50 12.15 15.88
N ILE A 498 0.32 12.52 15.40
CA ILE A 498 -0.31 11.96 14.22
C ILE A 498 -0.44 13.08 13.21
N TYR A 499 0.13 12.87 12.03
CA TYR A 499 -0.06 13.75 10.89
C TYR A 499 -1.06 13.11 9.93
N MET A 500 -2.11 13.84 9.59
CA MET A 500 -3.12 13.42 8.60
C MET A 500 -3.13 14.43 7.48
N ASP A 501 -3.23 13.96 6.25
CA ASP A 501 -3.23 14.81 5.07
C ASP A 501 -4.19 14.27 3.99
N TYR A 502 -4.20 14.88 2.81
CA TYR A 502 -4.86 14.36 1.60
C TYR A 502 -3.88 13.58 0.70
N GLY A 503 -2.77 13.08 1.24
CA GLY A 503 -1.76 12.30 0.51
C GLY A 503 -0.62 13.14 -0.08
N MET A 504 -0.67 14.47 0.07
CA MET A 504 0.35 15.41 -0.40
C MET A 504 0.68 16.50 0.64
N LYS A 505 0.80 16.13 1.92
CA LYS A 505 1.03 17.11 3.00
C LYS A 505 -0.03 18.22 2.96
N GLU A 506 0.39 19.48 3.02
CA GLU A 506 -0.50 20.66 2.99
C GLU A 506 -1.09 20.95 1.60
N GLU A 507 -0.64 20.28 0.53
CA GLU A 507 -1.09 20.55 -0.83
C GLU A 507 -2.39 19.81 -1.17
N ASN A 508 -3.23 20.45 -1.98
CA ASN A 508 -4.38 19.78 -2.59
C ASN A 508 -3.91 18.86 -3.73
N PRO A 509 -4.03 17.53 -3.62
CA PRO A 509 -3.58 16.60 -4.64
C PRO A 509 -4.28 16.79 -5.99
N ILE A 510 -5.50 17.35 -6.00
CA ILE A 510 -6.27 17.61 -7.22
C ILE A 510 -5.61 18.67 -8.10
N ASN A 511 -4.84 19.59 -7.52
CA ASN A 511 -4.10 20.60 -8.30
C ASN A 511 -3.03 19.98 -9.20
N ASN A 512 -2.49 18.83 -8.77
CA ASN A 512 -1.48 18.07 -9.51
C ASN A 512 -2.08 17.06 -10.49
N MET A 513 -3.41 16.90 -10.49
CA MET A 513 -4.14 16.08 -11.45
C MET A 513 -4.40 16.82 -12.76
N ARG A 514 -4.48 16.08 -13.87
CA ARG A 514 -4.81 16.60 -15.20
C ARG A 514 -6.13 16.01 -15.67
N PHE A 515 -6.93 16.85 -16.31
CA PHE A 515 -8.25 16.48 -16.81
C PHE A 515 -8.32 16.67 -18.31
N TYR A 516 -9.29 16.06 -18.98
CA TYR A 516 -9.63 16.36 -20.37
C TYR A 516 -11.12 16.66 -20.51
N CYS A 517 -11.48 17.46 -21.51
CA CYS A 517 -12.88 17.82 -21.80
C CYS A 517 -13.47 16.89 -22.86
N LYS A 518 -14.80 16.75 -22.88
CA LYS A 518 -15.49 15.97 -23.91
C LYS A 518 -15.18 16.47 -25.33
N ASP A 519 -15.10 17.79 -25.49
CA ASP A 519 -14.96 18.44 -26.80
C ASP A 519 -13.54 18.35 -27.37
N ASP A 520 -12.54 18.19 -26.49
CA ASP A 520 -11.15 17.93 -26.87
C ASP A 520 -10.53 16.88 -25.92
N PRO A 521 -10.65 15.58 -26.26
CA PRO A 521 -10.19 14.49 -25.41
C PRO A 521 -8.66 14.31 -25.34
N ASN A 522 -7.90 15.06 -26.13
CA ASN A 522 -6.44 14.94 -26.19
C ASN A 522 -5.73 16.12 -25.50
N LYS A 523 -6.46 17.20 -25.23
CA LYS A 523 -5.94 18.36 -24.51
C LYS A 523 -6.15 18.23 -23.01
N ALA A 524 -5.03 18.24 -22.28
CA ALA A 524 -5.03 18.29 -20.84
C ALA A 524 -5.36 19.70 -20.32
N ILE A 525 -6.14 19.76 -19.26
CA ILE A 525 -6.49 20.96 -18.50
C ILE A 525 -6.27 20.73 -17.00
N GLN A 526 -6.27 21.81 -16.23
CA GLN A 526 -6.33 21.77 -14.77
C GLN A 526 -7.66 22.35 -14.28
N ILE A 527 -8.17 21.78 -13.21
CA ILE A 527 -9.37 22.25 -12.53
C ILE A 527 -8.97 22.67 -11.12
N ARG A 528 -9.29 23.91 -10.75
CA ARG A 528 -9.00 24.47 -9.42
C ARG A 528 -10.19 24.29 -8.48
N LYS A 529 -9.93 24.24 -7.16
CA LYS A 529 -10.95 24.05 -6.11
C LYS A 529 -12.16 24.99 -6.27
N ASN A 530 -11.92 26.27 -6.54
CA ASN A 530 -12.96 27.30 -6.68
C ASN A 530 -13.90 27.06 -7.89
N GLN A 531 -13.49 26.26 -8.87
CA GLN A 531 -14.33 25.87 -10.01
C GLN A 531 -15.21 24.65 -9.69
N VAL A 532 -14.95 23.95 -8.58
CA VAL A 532 -15.64 22.70 -8.21
C VAL A 532 -16.74 22.96 -7.21
N SER A 533 -16.39 23.42 -6.00
CA SER A 533 -17.36 23.72 -4.94
C SER A 533 -16.74 24.55 -3.83
N LYS A 534 -17.56 25.42 -3.22
CA LYS A 534 -17.20 26.20 -2.02
C LYS A 534 -17.27 25.37 -0.72
N LEU A 535 -17.84 24.16 -0.77
CA LEU A 535 -17.98 23.27 0.38
C LEU A 535 -16.78 22.29 0.54
N LEU A 536 -15.73 22.48 -0.26
CA LEU A 536 -14.52 21.67 -0.18
C LEU A 536 -13.61 22.16 0.96
N PRO A 537 -12.72 21.31 1.50
CA PRO A 537 -11.80 21.70 2.56
C PRO A 537 -10.95 22.94 2.21
N GLU A 538 -10.74 23.80 3.20
CA GLU A 538 -9.77 24.91 3.13
C GLU A 538 -8.35 24.45 3.48
N GLN A 539 -8.23 23.49 4.40
CA GLN A 539 -6.97 22.87 4.80
C GLN A 539 -6.93 21.40 4.39
N PHE A 540 -5.75 20.94 3.95
CA PHE A 540 -5.54 19.58 3.44
C PHE A 540 -4.70 18.69 4.35
N ALA A 541 -4.21 19.25 5.47
CA ALA A 541 -3.55 18.49 6.51
C ALA A 541 -3.88 19.03 7.90
N GLU A 542 -3.72 18.15 8.89
CA GLU A 542 -3.88 18.46 10.30
C GLU A 542 -2.94 17.60 11.15
N GLN A 543 -2.58 18.11 12.33
CA GLN A 543 -1.74 17.40 13.29
C GLN A 543 -2.51 17.18 14.59
N LEU A 544 -2.57 15.93 15.05
CA LEU A 544 -3.18 15.55 16.32
C LEU A 544 -2.10 15.09 17.29
N ILE A 545 -2.23 15.49 18.55
CA ILE A 545 -1.40 15.01 19.65
C ILE A 545 -2.28 14.21 20.60
N ARG A 546 -1.89 12.97 20.89
CA ARG A 546 -2.57 12.09 21.84
C ARG A 546 -1.62 11.67 22.94
N VAL A 547 -2.10 11.74 24.17
CA VAL A 547 -1.33 11.35 25.34
C VAL A 547 -2.01 10.17 26.01
N TYR A 548 -1.20 9.17 26.39
CA TYR A 548 -1.64 7.99 27.11
C TYR A 548 -0.88 7.85 28.43
N CYS A 549 -1.49 7.16 29.39
CA CYS A 549 -0.86 6.79 30.65
C CYS A 549 -0.78 5.27 30.79
N LYS A 550 0.38 4.77 31.20
CA LYS A 550 0.64 3.34 31.45
C LYS A 550 0.05 2.87 32.77
N LYS A 551 0.03 3.73 33.79
CA LYS A 551 -0.63 3.47 35.07
C LYS A 551 -2.14 3.51 34.88
N THR A 552 -2.80 2.41 35.29
CA THR A 552 -4.24 2.23 35.09
C THR A 552 -5.04 2.33 36.39
N ASP A 553 -4.39 2.60 37.53
CA ASP A 553 -5.09 2.83 38.78
C ASP A 553 -5.84 4.16 38.75
N GLN A 554 -7.00 4.19 39.40
CA GLN A 554 -7.93 5.32 39.33
C GLN A 554 -7.29 6.64 39.77
N ARG A 555 -6.49 6.62 40.84
CA ARG A 555 -5.82 7.80 41.39
C ARG A 555 -4.79 8.38 40.42
N SER A 556 -3.94 7.52 39.84
CA SER A 556 -2.95 7.95 38.84
C SER A 556 -3.60 8.45 37.57
N LEU A 557 -4.71 7.85 37.12
CA LEU A 557 -5.43 8.31 35.93
C LEU A 557 -6.09 9.67 36.14
N GLU A 558 -6.71 9.91 37.30
CA GLU A 558 -7.29 11.22 37.64
C GLU A 558 -6.21 12.31 37.69
N ALA A 559 -5.06 12.02 38.31
CA ALA A 559 -3.92 12.92 38.29
C ALA A 559 -3.43 13.15 36.86
N ALA A 560 -3.17 12.10 36.09
CA ALA A 560 -2.66 12.17 34.72
C ALA A 560 -3.57 12.99 33.79
N LYS A 561 -4.90 12.87 33.92
CA LYS A 561 -5.85 13.71 33.17
C LYS A 561 -5.70 15.19 33.48
N LYS A 562 -5.53 15.56 34.75
CA LYS A 562 -5.30 16.96 35.16
C LYS A 562 -3.95 17.48 34.67
N HIS A 563 -2.91 16.65 34.72
CA HIS A 563 -1.60 16.99 34.16
C HIS A 563 -1.70 17.27 32.66
N PHE A 564 -2.43 16.43 31.92
CA PHE A 564 -2.65 16.62 30.49
C PHE A 564 -3.38 17.93 30.18
N VAL A 565 -4.49 18.24 30.86
CA VAL A 565 -5.22 19.50 30.62
C VAL A 565 -4.35 20.72 30.95
N LYS A 566 -3.62 20.69 32.07
CA LYS A 566 -2.69 21.75 32.44
C LYS A 566 -1.60 21.92 31.38
N TRP A 567 -0.98 20.84 30.93
CA TRP A 567 0.03 20.87 29.88
C TRP A 567 -0.51 21.46 28.57
N CYS A 568 -1.75 21.12 28.17
CA CYS A 568 -2.41 21.76 27.03
C CYS A 568 -2.62 23.27 27.22
N MET A 569 -2.93 23.72 28.45
CA MET A 569 -3.05 25.15 28.75
C MET A 569 -1.70 25.85 28.58
N ASP A 570 -0.65 25.30 29.21
CA ASP A 570 0.69 25.86 29.28
C ASP A 570 1.36 25.95 27.89
N LYS A 571 1.12 24.96 27.02
CA LYS A 571 1.63 24.94 25.63
C LYS A 571 0.79 25.74 24.63
N ASN A 572 -0.28 26.36 25.10
CA ASN A 572 -1.29 26.99 24.25
C ASN A 572 -1.90 26.06 23.18
N PHE A 573 -2.11 24.79 23.50
CA PHE A 573 -2.79 23.87 22.60
C PHE A 573 -4.32 24.01 22.67
N SER A 574 -5.01 23.34 21.75
CA SER A 574 -6.46 23.30 21.69
C SER A 574 -7.05 22.65 22.94
N LYS A 575 -8.23 23.11 23.34
CA LYS A 575 -8.97 22.52 24.47
C LYS A 575 -9.27 21.04 24.17
N PRO A 576 -8.92 20.11 25.08
CA PRO A 576 -9.37 18.72 24.95
C PRO A 576 -10.91 18.66 24.93
N GLN A 577 -11.48 17.78 24.09
CA GLN A 577 -12.94 17.71 23.87
C GLN A 577 -13.75 17.48 25.15
N ASP A 578 -13.24 16.64 26.05
CA ASP A 578 -13.82 16.33 27.36
C ASP A 578 -13.16 17.13 28.51
N GLY A 579 -12.40 18.19 28.17
CA GLY A 579 -11.63 19.01 29.12
C GLY A 579 -12.45 19.51 30.32
N ASP A 580 -13.68 19.99 30.06
CA ASP A 580 -14.57 20.52 31.10
C ASP A 580 -15.09 19.43 32.05
N ILE A 581 -15.03 18.16 31.65
CA ILE A 581 -15.45 17.02 32.47
C ILE A 581 -14.26 16.48 33.26
N ILE A 582 -13.09 16.38 32.62
CA ILE A 582 -11.91 15.74 33.23
C ILE A 582 -11.10 16.67 34.13
N ALA A 583 -11.19 17.99 33.93
CA ALA A 583 -10.53 18.99 34.76
C ALA A 583 -11.38 20.29 34.83
N PRO A 584 -12.60 20.23 35.39
CA PRO A 584 -13.51 21.38 35.50
C PRO A 584 -12.91 22.57 36.26
N GLU A 585 -11.91 22.32 37.12
CA GLU A 585 -11.21 23.37 37.86
C GLU A 585 -10.15 24.11 37.05
N LEU A 586 -9.67 23.54 35.93
CA LEU A 586 -8.60 24.10 35.12
C LEU A 586 -9.11 24.84 33.89
N THR A 587 -10.09 24.27 33.18
CA THR A 587 -10.55 24.84 31.90
C THR A 587 -11.08 26.28 31.99
N PRO A 588 -11.76 26.73 33.06
CA PRO A 588 -12.24 28.12 33.16
C PRO A 588 -11.12 29.16 33.29
N LEU A 589 -9.91 28.74 33.70
CA LEU A 589 -8.77 29.64 33.91
C LEU A 589 -8.20 30.17 32.58
N LYS A 590 -8.42 29.46 31.47
CA LYS A 590 -7.97 29.88 30.14
C LYS A 590 -9.12 30.52 29.37
N LYS A 591 -9.15 31.86 29.32
CA LYS A 591 -10.24 32.64 28.69
C LYS A 591 -10.57 32.22 27.26
N SER A 592 -9.57 31.82 26.45
CA SER A 592 -9.78 31.38 25.07
C SER A 592 -10.57 30.08 24.94
N TRP A 593 -10.73 29.31 26.03
CA TRP A 593 -11.47 28.05 26.06
C TRP A 593 -12.91 28.19 26.58
N SER A 594 -13.32 29.41 26.96
CA SER A 594 -14.60 29.73 27.59
C SER A 594 -15.55 30.51 26.67
N ASN A 595 -15.09 30.99 25.50
CA ASN A 595 -15.93 31.73 24.57
C ASN A 595 -16.78 30.78 23.72
N ASN A 596 -18.09 30.79 23.97
CA ASN A 596 -19.12 30.05 23.25
C ASN A 596 -19.66 30.79 22.00
N ASN A 597 -18.86 31.58 21.27
CA ASN A 597 -19.36 32.28 20.07
C ASN A 597 -18.47 32.06 18.85
N ASP A 598 -19.11 31.43 17.85
CA ASP A 598 -18.94 31.44 16.41
C ASP A 598 -18.01 32.52 15.82
N GLY A 599 -17.10 32.06 14.97
CA GLY A 599 -16.22 32.89 14.17
C GLY A 599 -15.92 32.27 12.80
N GLU A 600 -16.91 31.65 12.16
CA GLU A 600 -16.87 31.33 10.72
C GLU A 600 -18.27 31.46 10.10
N ASP A 601 -18.79 32.69 10.06
CA ASP A 601 -19.73 33.10 9.01
C ASP A 601 -19.17 34.40 8.40
N GLY A 602 -18.90 34.34 7.09
CA GLY A 602 -18.09 35.32 6.38
C GLY A 602 -18.71 36.71 6.23
N GLY A 603 -17.83 37.70 6.12
CA GLY A 603 -18.17 39.02 5.59
C GLY A 603 -17.28 40.14 6.12
N GLU A 604 -16.19 40.43 5.40
CA GLU A 604 -15.59 41.77 5.45
C GLU A 604 -16.63 42.79 5.00
N GLY A 605 -16.94 43.76 5.87
CA GLY A 605 -17.91 44.80 5.56
C GLY A 605 -17.91 45.94 6.56
N SER A 606 -17.03 46.91 6.31
CA SER A 606 -17.18 48.34 6.64
C SER A 606 -17.51 48.74 8.08
N SER A 607 -16.55 49.44 8.67
CA SER A 607 -16.70 50.44 9.73
C SER A 607 -18.01 51.22 9.66
N GLY A 608 -18.75 51.25 10.78
CA GLY A 608 -19.89 52.15 10.99
C GLY A 608 -20.25 52.19 12.46
N GLU A 609 -19.94 53.31 13.12
CA GLU A 609 -20.38 53.62 14.47
C GLU A 609 -21.91 53.49 14.59
N VAL A 610 -22.40 52.74 15.57
CA VAL A 610 -23.79 52.87 16.00
C VAL A 610 -23.84 53.02 17.52
N LYS A 611 -24.21 54.23 17.93
CA LYS A 611 -24.46 54.67 19.30
C LYS A 611 -25.56 53.83 19.95
N TYR A 612 -25.32 53.40 21.19
CA TYR A 612 -26.35 52.91 22.08
C TYR A 612 -27.33 54.04 22.44
N SER A 613 -28.60 53.89 22.07
CA SER A 613 -29.72 54.59 22.72
C SER A 613 -30.71 53.55 23.25
N ALA A 614 -30.89 53.57 24.56
CA ALA A 614 -31.93 52.83 25.26
C ALA A 614 -33.29 53.47 24.99
N LEU A 615 -34.33 52.66 24.73
CA LEU A 615 -35.72 53.03 25.00
C LEU A 615 -36.61 51.78 25.16
N ASN A 616 -37.33 51.79 26.28
CA ASN A 616 -38.32 50.83 26.75
C ASN A 616 -39.44 50.53 25.75
N GLY A 617 -40.06 49.33 25.87
CA GLY A 617 -41.49 49.21 25.54
C GLY A 617 -42.03 47.84 25.12
N GLN A 618 -42.55 47.10 26.10
CA GLN A 618 -43.75 46.25 26.05
C GLN A 618 -43.86 45.06 25.06
N LYS A 619 -43.98 43.88 25.70
CA LYS A 619 -44.64 42.65 25.23
C LYS A 619 -45.93 42.91 24.44
N LYS A 620 -46.10 42.20 23.32
CA LYS A 620 -47.39 41.59 22.94
C LYS A 620 -47.18 40.37 22.04
N ALA A 621 -47.72 39.25 22.49
CA ALA A 621 -47.82 38.00 21.76
C ALA A 621 -48.78 38.14 20.55
N LYS A 622 -48.45 37.45 19.45
CA LYS A 622 -49.43 37.01 18.45
C LYS A 622 -49.10 35.57 18.04
N LYS A 623 -50.00 34.66 18.41
CA LYS A 623 -50.26 33.37 17.76
C LYS A 623 -50.70 33.59 16.30
N LEU A 624 -50.42 32.61 15.46
CA LEU A 624 -51.22 32.09 14.33
C LEU A 624 -50.41 30.87 13.80
N ASP A 625 -50.71 29.65 14.23
CA ASP A 625 -51.78 28.73 13.80
C ASP A 625 -51.54 28.08 12.42
N PHE A 626 -51.39 26.75 12.52
CA PHE A 626 -51.31 25.64 11.56
C PHE A 626 -50.04 25.43 10.72
#